data_AF-A0AA51JQ70-F1
#
_entry.id   AF-A0AA51JQ70-F1
#
_cell.length_a   1.000
_cell.length_b   1.000
_cell.length_c   1.000
_cell.angle_alpha   90.00
_cell.angle_beta   90.00
_cell.angle_gamma   90.00
#
_symmetry.space_group_name_H-M   'P 1'
#
loop_
_entity.id
_entity.type
_entity.pdbx_description
1 polymer ?
#
loop_
_entity_poly.entity_id
_entity_poly.type
_entity_poly.pdbx_seq_one_letter_code
_entity_poly.pdbx_strand_id
1 'polypeptide(L)' 'VEDEPGRARVNQAQRWVRVSSTMHRTFGLAQWQQLRDVLLAWRANVHQAHEAMKAVTTAQLDYA' A
#
# COMPACT_ATOMS: atom_id res chain seq x y z
N VAL A 1 20.95 -9.06 19.81
CA VAL A 1 20.42 -7.77 19.30
C VAL A 1 18.92 -7.93 19.29
N GLU A 2 18.33 -7.66 20.45
CA GLU A 2 16.91 -7.86 20.73
C GLU A 2 16.44 -6.49 21.23
N ASP A 3 15.68 -5.79 20.39
CA ASP A 3 14.57 -4.88 20.72
C ASP A 3 14.14 -4.13 19.43
N GLU A 4 12.92 -4.37 18.91
CA GLU A 4 11.99 -3.36 18.31
C GLU A 4 10.98 -3.94 17.28
N PRO A 5 9.75 -3.38 17.23
CA PRO A 5 8.63 -3.87 16.43
C PRO A 5 8.70 -3.33 14.99
N GLY A 6 9.32 -4.12 14.11
CA GLY A 6 9.33 -3.83 12.67
C GLY A 6 10.03 -4.92 11.88
N ARG A 7 9.54 -5.20 10.66
CA ARG A 7 10.19 -6.18 9.77
C ARG A 7 11.22 -5.45 8.93
N ALA A 8 12.51 -5.66 9.18
CA ALA A 8 13.59 -5.08 8.39
C ALA A 8 14.47 -6.18 7.76
N ARG A 9 14.99 -5.93 6.55
CA ARG A 9 15.99 -6.79 5.89
C ARG A 9 17.29 -6.00 5.77
N VAL A 10 18.37 -6.53 6.32
CA VAL A 10 19.70 -5.92 6.24
C VAL A 10 20.45 -6.53 5.06
N ASN A 11 20.94 -5.69 4.15
CA ASN A 11 21.91 -6.10 3.13
C ASN A 11 23.30 -5.60 3.55
N GLN A 12 24.06 -6.51 4.17
CA GLN A 12 25.37 -6.19 4.76
C GLN A 12 26.45 -5.89 3.70
N ALA A 13 26.40 -6.55 2.54
CA ALA A 13 27.37 -6.35 1.46
C ALA A 13 27.29 -4.94 0.85
N GLN A 14 26.08 -4.38 0.80
CA GLN A 14 25.81 -3.06 0.24
C GLN A 14 25.54 -1.98 1.30
N ARG A 15 25.68 -2.31 2.60
CA ARG A 15 25.46 -1.41 3.74
C ARG A 15 24.13 -0.64 3.72
N TRP A 16 23.03 -1.29 3.32
CA TRP A 16 21.69 -0.70 3.41
C TRP A 16 20.73 -1.61 4.17
N VAL A 17 19.75 -0.98 4.82
CA VAL A 17 18.68 -1.66 5.55
C VAL A 17 17.35 -1.30 4.89
N ARG A 18 16.61 -2.31 4.44
CA ARG A 18 15.24 -2.16 3.98
C ARG A 18 14.28 -2.32 5.15
N VAL A 19 13.65 -1.24 5.58
CA VAL A 19 12.55 -1.33 6.54
C VAL A 19 11.27 -1.65 5.76
N SER A 20 10.64 -2.80 6.07
CA SER A 20 9.42 -3.29 5.40
C SER A 20 8.16 -2.98 6.19
N SER A 21 8.28 -2.73 7.50
CA SER A 21 7.20 -2.25 8.36
C SER A 21 7.79 -1.55 9.59
N THR A 22 7.26 -0.39 9.93
CA THR A 22 7.54 0.35 11.17
C THR A 22 6.28 0.33 12.03
N MET A 23 6.35 -0.20 13.24
CA MET A 23 5.23 -0.12 14.17
C MET A 23 5.29 1.23 14.89
N HIS A 24 4.26 2.07 14.74
CA HIS A 24 4.22 3.38 15.40
C HIS A 24 3.91 3.19 16.89
N ARG A 25 4.86 3.53 17.76
CA ARG A 25 4.68 3.44 19.23
C ARG A 25 3.55 4.36 19.74
N THR A 26 3.19 5.41 19.01
CA THR A 26 2.00 6.26 19.28
C THR A 26 1.20 6.50 18.00
N PHE A 27 -0.12 6.40 18.11
CA PHE A 27 -1.05 6.52 16.98
C PHE A 27 -2.07 7.64 17.26
N GLY A 28 -1.63 8.87 17.03
CA GLY A 28 -2.42 10.09 17.26
C GLY A 28 -3.30 10.48 16.07
N LEU A 29 -3.94 11.66 16.17
CA LEU A 29 -4.89 12.16 15.18
C LEU A 29 -4.30 12.26 13.76
N ALA A 30 -3.06 12.73 13.65
CA ALA A 30 -2.37 12.83 12.36
C ALA A 30 -2.16 11.43 11.71
N GLN A 31 -1.81 10.42 12.51
CA GLN A 31 -1.66 9.05 12.04
C GLN A 31 -3.01 8.44 11.63
N TRP A 32 -4.10 8.76 12.33
CA TRP A 32 -5.45 8.37 11.93
C TRP A 32 -5.89 9.01 10.61
N GLN A 33 -5.57 10.29 10.41
CA GLN A 33 -5.85 10.97 9.16
C GLN A 33 -5.06 10.33 8.01
N GLN A 34 -3.77 10.10 8.19
CA GLN A 34 -2.93 9.42 7.19
C GLN A 34 -3.47 8.01 6.86
N LEU A 35 -3.87 7.23 7.87
CA LEU A 35 -4.47 5.92 7.64
C LEU A 35 -5.78 6.02 6.84
N ARG A 36 -6.65 6.96 7.21
CA ARG A 36 -7.90 7.22 6.48
C ARG A 36 -7.62 7.55 5.02
N ASP A 37 -6.66 8.43 4.75
CA ASP A 37 -6.31 8.85 3.40
C ASP A 37 -5.77 7.68 2.57
N VAL A 38 -4.91 6.85 3.16
CA VAL A 38 -4.40 5.62 2.51
C VAL A 38 -5.54 4.66 2.18
N LEU A 39 -6.50 4.45 3.09
CA LEU A 39 -7.64 3.56 2.87
C LEU A 39 -8.59 4.10 1.79
N LEU A 40 -8.83 5.42 1.77
CA LEU A 40 -9.64 6.06 0.75
C LEU A 40 -8.99 5.97 -0.64
N ALA A 41 -7.69 6.22 -0.72
CA ALA A 41 -6.93 6.06 -1.96
C ALA A 41 -6.97 4.60 -2.43
N TRP A 42 -6.81 3.63 -1.53
CA TRP A 42 -6.89 2.22 -1.89
C TRP A 42 -8.26 1.83 -2.43
N ARG A 43 -9.34 2.31 -1.79
CA ARG A 43 -10.72 2.11 -2.29
C ARG A 43 -10.91 2.70 -3.69
N ALA A 44 -10.43 3.92 -3.91
CA ALA A 44 -10.52 4.58 -5.20
C ALA A 44 -9.75 3.81 -6.28
N ASN A 45 -8.53 3.36 -5.98
CA ASN A 45 -7.69 2.60 -6.91
C ASN A 45 -8.34 1.27 -7.32
N VAL A 46 -8.90 0.53 -6.35
CA VAL A 46 -9.61 -0.73 -6.62
C VAL A 46 -10.85 -0.48 -7.48
N HIS A 47 -11.62 0.57 -7.17
CA HIS A 47 -12.80 0.93 -7.96
C HIS A 47 -12.43 1.32 -9.39
N GLN A 48 -11.39 2.13 -9.57
CA GLN A 48 -10.92 2.54 -10.89
C GLN A 48 -10.42 1.34 -11.71
N ALA A 49 -9.66 0.43 -11.10
CA ALA A 49 -9.21 -0.79 -11.78
C ALA A 49 -10.41 -1.66 -12.22
N HIS A 50 -11.43 -1.77 -11.37
CA HIS A 50 -12.65 -2.50 -11.69
C HIS A 50 -13.42 -1.89 -12.87
N GLU A 51 -13.61 -0.57 -12.88
CA GLU A 51 -14.28 0.11 -13.98
C GLU A 51 -13.47 0.03 -15.28
N ALA A 52 -12.14 0.13 -15.21
CA ALA A 52 -11.27 -0.08 -16.37
C ALA A 52 -11.41 -1.49 -16.95
N MET A 53 -11.47 -2.53 -16.10
CA MET A 53 -11.69 -3.91 -16.56
C MET A 53 -13.06 -4.10 -17.23
N LYS A 54 -14.11 -3.47 -16.69
CA LYS A 54 -15.44 -3.48 -17.33
C LYS A 54 -15.40 -2.82 -18.70
N ALA A 55 -14.80 -1.63 -18.80
CA ALA A 55 -14.70 -0.87 -20.04
C ALA A 55 -13.95 -1.67 -21.13
N VAL A 56 -12.88 -2.38 -20.76
CA VAL A 56 -12.18 -3.28 -21.69
C VAL A 56 -13.09 -4.41 -22.13
N THR A 57 -13.82 -5.05 -21.21
CA THR A 57 -14.74 -6.15 -21.55
C THR A 57 -15.85 -5.68 -22.49
N THR A 58 -16.46 -4.53 -22.24
CA THR A 58 -17.51 -3.97 -23.12
C THR A 58 -16.95 -3.64 -24.49
N ALA A 59 -15.76 -3.03 -24.58
CA ALA A 59 -15.13 -2.72 -25.86
C ALA A 59 -14.78 -3.98 -26.67
N GLN A 60 -14.44 -5.10 -26.01
CA GLN A 60 -14.23 -6.39 -26.68
C GLN A 60 -15.53 -6.99 -27.21
N LEU A 61 -16.64 -6.83 -26.49
CA LEU A 61 -17.97 -7.27 -26.96
C LEU A 61 -18.48 -6.45 -28.14
N ASP A 62 -18.24 -5.13 -28.16
CA ASP A 62 -18.65 -4.26 -29.26
C ASP A 62 -17.86 -4.51 -30.57
N TYR A 63 -16.68 -5.14 -30.46
CA TYR A 63 -15.83 -5.48 -31.61
C TYR A 63 -16.13 -6.88 -32.19
N ALA A 64 -16.80 -7.76 -31.42
CA ALA A 64 -17.12 -9.14 -31.80
C ALA A 64 -18.48 -9.25 -32.50
#